data_AF-A0ABD5VG65-F1
#
_entry.id   AF-A0ABD5VG65-F1
#
_cell.length_a   1.000
_cell.length_b   1.000
_cell.length_c   1.000
_cell.angle_alpha   90.00
_cell.angle_beta   90.00
_cell.angle_gamma   90.00
#
_symmetry.space_group_name_H-M   'P 1'
#
loop_
_entity.id
_entity.type
_entity.pdbx_description
1 polymer ?
#
loop_
_entity_poly.entity_id
_entity_poly.type
_entity_poly.pdbx_seq_one_letter_code
_entity_poly.pdbx_strand_id
1 'polypeptide(L)'
;MSYVDVDLPESTRRSEAVPSALQGVLAVATTSTLDAASTVVGLSLAPVLVESNPLARALFAEYGVLQSVVVISVLLAVVVVGVTESAVRVLADRTHRPVLAGSVVRLVGYGTPSLVSLYAATNNVVLVIEHAPLFA
;
A
#
# COMPACT_ATOMS: atom_id res chain seq x y z
N MET A 1 -30.45 25.39 -37.48
CA MET A 1 -29.95 24.05 -37.08
C MET A 1 -30.05 23.98 -35.57
N SER A 2 -31.08 23.29 -35.06
CA SER A 2 -31.32 23.12 -33.63
C SER A 2 -30.48 21.95 -33.13
N TYR A 3 -29.56 22.18 -32.19
CA TYR A 3 -28.91 21.09 -31.48
C TYR A 3 -29.98 20.43 -30.61
N VAL A 4 -30.31 19.19 -30.95
CA VAL A 4 -31.12 18.32 -30.09
C VAL A 4 -30.20 17.90 -28.96
N ASP A 5 -30.45 18.44 -27.77
CA ASP A 5 -29.86 17.94 -26.54
C ASP A 5 -30.40 16.52 -26.34
N VAL A 6 -29.56 15.53 -26.62
CA VAL A 6 -29.88 14.14 -26.34
C VAL A 6 -29.63 13.97 -24.85
N ASP A 7 -30.69 14.09 -24.05
CA ASP A 7 -30.71 13.68 -22.65
C ASP A 7 -30.32 12.20 -22.56
N LEU A 8 -29.03 11.96 -22.34
CA LEU A 8 -28.55 10.63 -22.01
C LEU A 8 -29.06 10.29 -20.61
N PRO A 9 -29.63 9.09 -20.40
CA PRO A 9 -30.14 8.69 -19.10
C PRO A 9 -29.03 8.74 -18.05
N GLU A 10 -29.32 9.38 -16.91
CA GLU A 10 -28.42 9.59 -15.76
C GLU A 10 -27.81 8.28 -15.21
N SER A 11 -28.34 7.13 -15.60
CA SER A 11 -27.82 5.80 -15.24
C SER A 11 -26.42 5.49 -15.77
N THR A 12 -25.89 6.30 -16.69
CA THR A 12 -24.51 6.12 -17.23
C THR A 12 -23.47 6.97 -16.50
N ARG A 13 -23.86 7.76 -15.50
CA ARG A 13 -22.92 8.31 -14.52
C ARG A 13 -22.56 7.17 -13.55
N ARG A 14 -21.85 6.15 -14.06
CA ARG A 14 -21.08 5.26 -13.19
C ARG A 14 -20.30 6.18 -12.29
N SER A 15 -20.65 6.15 -11.01
CA SER A 15 -19.83 6.66 -9.95
C SER A 15 -18.46 6.04 -10.17
N GLU A 16 -17.55 6.75 -10.85
CA GLU A 16 -16.13 6.49 -10.72
C GLU A 16 -15.92 6.59 -9.21
N ALA A 17 -15.83 5.44 -8.55
CA ALA A 17 -15.72 5.36 -7.12
C ALA A 17 -14.33 5.91 -6.78
N VAL A 18 -14.24 7.23 -6.70
CA VAL A 18 -13.04 7.96 -6.34
C VAL A 18 -12.69 7.48 -4.93
N PRO A 19 -11.55 6.80 -4.74
CA PRO A 19 -11.18 6.28 -3.44
C PRO A 19 -11.08 7.45 -2.45
N SER A 20 -11.89 7.40 -1.40
CA SER A 20 -11.77 8.36 -0.31
C SER A 20 -10.44 8.18 0.41
N ALA A 21 -9.94 9.23 1.06
CA ALA A 21 -8.72 9.13 1.88
C ALA A 21 -8.83 8.00 2.92
N LEU A 22 -10.03 7.78 3.48
CA LEU A 22 -10.31 6.69 4.39
C LEU A 22 -10.11 5.30 3.73
N GLN A 23 -10.59 5.12 2.51
CA GLN A 23 -10.41 3.87 1.77
C GLN A 23 -8.93 3.64 1.41
N GLY A 24 -8.20 4.68 1.03
CA GLY A 24 -6.76 4.60 0.78
C GLY A 24 -5.96 4.21 2.04
N VAL A 25 -6.26 4.86 3.17
CA VAL A 25 -5.65 4.54 4.48
C VAL A 25 -5.97 3.11 4.90
N LEU A 26 -7.24 2.66 4.76
CA LEU A 26 -7.63 1.29 5.07
C LEU A 26 -6.93 0.27 4.15
N ALA A 27 -6.77 0.57 2.87
CA ALA A 27 -6.05 -0.30 1.94
C ALA A 27 -4.57 -0.42 2.31
N VAL A 28 -3.90 0.69 2.63
CA VAL A 28 -2.50 0.69 3.08
C VAL A 28 -2.34 -0.03 4.41
N ALA A 29 -3.24 0.21 5.37
CA ALA A 29 -3.21 -0.45 6.66
C ALA A 29 -3.37 -1.96 6.51
N THR A 30 -4.39 -2.42 5.77
CA THR A 30 -4.65 -3.85 5.58
C THR A 30 -3.50 -4.54 4.85
N THR A 31 -2.99 -3.97 3.75
CA THR A 31 -1.86 -4.54 2.99
C THR A 31 -0.58 -4.57 3.81
N SER A 32 -0.28 -3.50 4.56
CA SER A 32 0.88 -3.47 5.43
C SER A 32 0.79 -4.47 6.60
N THR A 33 -0.42 -4.71 7.12
CA THR A 33 -0.61 -5.71 8.19
C THR A 33 -0.39 -7.12 7.66
N LEU A 34 -0.84 -7.38 6.42
CA LEU A 34 -0.69 -8.66 5.75
C LEU A 34 0.78 -8.95 5.40
N ASP A 35 1.49 -7.94 4.92
CA ASP A 35 2.94 -7.98 4.64
C ASP A 35 3.74 -8.25 5.93
N ALA A 36 3.42 -7.52 7.00
CA ALA A 36 4.03 -7.72 8.31
C ALA A 36 3.80 -9.14 8.84
N ALA A 37 2.56 -9.64 8.78
CA ALA A 37 2.23 -11.00 9.18
C ALA A 37 3.00 -12.03 8.34
N SER A 38 3.08 -11.85 7.02
CA SER A 38 3.81 -12.76 6.13
C SER A 38 5.30 -12.80 6.45
N THR A 39 5.89 -11.65 6.79
CA THR A 39 7.31 -11.51 7.14
C THR A 39 7.62 -12.20 8.47
N VAL A 40 6.76 -12.00 9.47
CA VAL A 40 6.91 -12.65 10.79
C VAL A 40 6.75 -14.16 10.66
N VAL A 41 5.74 -14.63 9.95
CA VAL A 41 5.53 -16.06 9.68
C VAL A 41 6.74 -16.62 8.95
N GLY A 42 7.26 -15.93 7.93
CA GLY A 42 8.39 -16.42 7.16
C GLY A 42 9.69 -16.52 7.94
N LEU A 43 10.02 -15.51 8.74
CA LEU A 43 11.21 -15.55 9.60
C LEU A 43 11.06 -16.55 10.76
N SER A 44 9.83 -16.83 11.21
CA SER A 44 9.59 -17.83 12.27
C SER A 44 9.64 -19.28 11.79
N LEU A 45 9.25 -19.54 10.53
CA LEU A 45 9.15 -20.90 9.98
C LEU A 45 10.39 -21.33 9.18
N ALA A 46 11.21 -20.39 8.71
CA ALA A 46 12.42 -20.67 7.94
C ALA A 46 13.66 -20.03 8.60
N PRO A 47 14.23 -20.64 9.66
CA PRO A 47 15.38 -20.12 10.40
C PRO A 47 16.67 -19.99 9.57
N VAL A 48 16.66 -20.46 8.31
CA VAL A 48 17.77 -20.36 7.35
C VAL A 48 17.76 -19.03 6.57
N LEU A 49 16.63 -18.30 6.56
CA LEU A 49 16.50 -17.05 5.83
C LEU A 49 17.05 -15.89 6.66
N VAL A 50 18.08 -15.21 6.12
CA VAL A 50 18.69 -14.02 6.72
C VAL A 50 18.26 -12.80 5.94
N GLU A 51 17.78 -11.77 6.65
CA GLU A 51 17.45 -10.47 6.06
C GLU A 51 18.68 -9.87 5.35
N SER A 52 18.53 -9.60 4.05
CA SER A 52 19.63 -9.10 3.21
C SER A 52 19.90 -7.62 3.44
N ASN A 53 18.90 -6.85 3.87
CA ASN A 53 19.05 -5.45 4.18
C ASN A 53 19.76 -5.27 5.54
N PRO A 54 20.99 -4.69 5.56
CA PRO A 54 21.78 -4.58 6.79
C PRO A 54 21.11 -3.70 7.86
N LEU A 55 20.31 -2.71 7.45
CA LEU A 55 19.54 -1.85 8.35
C LEU A 55 18.39 -2.61 9.00
N ALA A 56 17.60 -3.34 8.21
CA ALA A 56 16.51 -4.16 8.73
C ALA A 56 17.04 -5.26 9.66
N ARG A 57 18.16 -5.90 9.29
CA ARG A 57 18.82 -6.90 10.13
C ARG A 57 19.30 -6.34 11.46
N ALA A 58 19.87 -5.12 11.48
CA ALA A 58 20.28 -4.47 12.73
C ALA A 58 19.08 -4.18 13.64
N LEU A 59 17.99 -3.66 13.07
CA LEU A 59 16.75 -3.42 13.81
C LEU A 59 16.14 -4.72 14.36
N PHE A 60 16.11 -5.79 13.57
CA PHE A 60 15.61 -7.10 14.00
C PHE A 60 16.45 -7.69 15.13
N ALA A 61 17.76 -7.47 15.13
CA ALA A 61 18.64 -7.91 16.20
C ALA A 61 18.45 -7.11 17.51
N GLU A 62 18.14 -5.82 17.40
CA GLU A 62 18.03 -4.92 18.56
C GLU A 62 16.64 -4.93 19.21
N TYR A 63 15.57 -4.92 18.40
CA TYR A 63 14.18 -4.80 18.87
C TYR A 63 13.35 -6.06 18.62
N GLY A 64 13.90 -7.06 17.93
CA GLY A 64 13.16 -8.22 17.46
C GLY A 64 12.38 -7.94 16.17
N VAL A 65 12.11 -9.02 15.43
CA VAL A 65 11.46 -8.97 14.10
C VAL A 65 10.09 -8.31 14.18
N LEU A 66 9.21 -8.77 15.08
CA LEU A 66 7.82 -8.30 15.15
C LEU A 66 7.72 -6.80 15.44
N GLN A 67 8.43 -6.31 16.45
CA GLN A 67 8.40 -4.88 16.81
C GLN A 67 8.98 -4.02 15.68
N SER A 68 10.10 -4.42 15.10
CA SER A 68 10.74 -3.68 14.00
C SER A 68 9.84 -3.57 12.78
N VAL A 69 9.21 -4.69 12.38
CA VAL A 69 8.29 -4.73 11.24
C VAL A 69 7.09 -3.81 11.51
N VAL A 70 6.46 -3.90 12.68
CA VAL A 70 5.33 -3.03 13.04
C VAL A 70 5.71 -1.56 13.01
N VAL A 71 6.85 -1.18 13.60
CA VAL A 71 7.31 0.23 13.64
C VAL A 71 7.60 0.75 12.24
N ILE A 72 8.32 -0.02 11.42
CA ILE A 72 8.64 0.36 10.04
C ILE A 72 7.36 0.49 9.21
N SER A 73 6.42 -0.45 9.34
CA SER A 73 5.12 -0.41 8.67
C SER A 73 4.31 0.85 9.03
N VAL A 74 4.24 1.19 10.32
CA VAL A 74 3.53 2.40 10.77
C VAL A 74 4.20 3.66 10.24
N LEU A 75 5.53 3.74 10.31
CA LEU A 75 6.29 4.88 9.79
C LEU A 75 6.07 5.06 8.28
N LEU A 76 6.14 3.97 7.50
CA LEU A 76 5.86 3.99 6.07
C LEU A 76 4.44 4.46 5.79
N ALA A 77 3.45 3.94 6.51
CA ALA A 77 2.06 4.37 6.34
C ALA A 77 1.88 5.87 6.61
N VAL A 78 2.49 6.39 7.69
CA VAL A 78 2.45 7.83 8.02
C VAL A 78 3.12 8.66 6.93
N VAL A 79 4.28 8.24 6.42
CA VAL A 79 4.99 8.95 5.34
C VAL A 79 4.16 8.94 4.05
N VAL A 80 3.63 7.78 3.65
CA VAL A 80 2.81 7.64 2.44
C VAL A 80 1.57 8.52 2.52
N VAL A 81 0.82 8.46 3.62
CA VAL A 81 -0.37 9.30 3.84
C VAL A 81 0.01 10.78 3.85
N GLY A 82 1.06 11.13 4.59
CA GLY A 82 1.56 12.50 4.71
C GLY A 82 1.93 13.11 3.36
N VAL A 83 2.73 12.40 2.56
CA VAL A 83 3.15 12.84 1.22
C VAL A 83 1.97 12.90 0.26
N THR A 84 1.13 11.86 0.24
CA THR A 84 0.00 11.76 -0.70
C THR A 84 -1.03 12.86 -0.45
N GLU A 85 -1.47 13.05 0.80
CA GLU A 85 -2.47 14.07 1.11
C GLU A 85 -1.90 15.49 1.04
N SER A 86 -0.61 15.68 1.34
CA SER A 86 0.05 16.98 1.12
C SER A 86 0.09 17.34 -0.37
N ALA A 87 0.42 16.37 -1.23
CA ALA A 87 0.41 16.56 -2.68
C ALA A 87 -1.00 16.87 -3.20
N VAL A 88 -2.04 16.17 -2.71
CA VAL A 88 -3.45 16.47 -3.05
C VAL A 88 -3.83 17.90 -2.67
N ARG A 89 -3.46 18.36 -1.47
CA ARG A 89 -3.75 19.73 -1.01
C ARG A 89 -3.08 20.78 -1.89
N VAL A 90 -1.78 20.62 -2.16
CA VAL A 90 -1.03 21.55 -3.04
C VAL A 90 -1.62 21.58 -4.45
N LEU A 91 -2.09 20.44 -4.95
CA LEU A 91 -2.64 20.33 -6.30
C LEU A 91 -4.07 20.91 -6.37
N ALA A 92 -4.84 20.85 -5.29
CA ALA A 92 -6.16 21.49 -5.22
C ALA A 92 -6.06 23.01 -5.43
N ASP A 93 -5.02 23.64 -4.91
CA ASP A 93 -4.80 25.10 -5.01
C ASP A 93 -4.28 25.54 -6.39
N ARG A 94 -3.73 24.62 -7.19
CA ARG A 94 -3.01 24.94 -8.44
C ARG A 94 -3.68 24.47 -9.72
N THR A 95 -4.83 23.79 -9.65
CA THR A 95 -5.39 23.08 -10.81
C THR A 95 -6.86 23.44 -11.06
N HIS A 96 -7.24 23.61 -12.34
CA HIS A 96 -8.62 23.84 -12.75
C HIS A 96 -9.56 22.62 -12.57
N ARG A 97 -9.00 21.42 -12.32
CA ARG A 97 -9.74 20.16 -12.09
C ARG A 97 -9.26 19.45 -10.81
N PRO A 98 -9.51 20.02 -9.62
CA PRO A 98 -8.91 19.58 -8.37
C PRO A 98 -9.33 18.15 -7.95
N VAL A 99 -10.57 17.75 -8.25
CA VAL A 99 -11.09 16.42 -7.89
C VAL A 99 -10.39 15.30 -8.67
N LEU A 100 -10.26 15.47 -9.99
CA LEU A 100 -9.65 14.47 -10.88
C LEU A 100 -8.15 14.34 -10.59
N ALA A 101 -7.47 15.48 -10.42
CA ALA A 101 -6.06 15.53 -10.10
C ALA A 101 -5.75 14.88 -8.73
N GLY A 102 -6.56 15.17 -7.70
CA GLY A 102 -6.43 14.54 -6.39
C GLY A 102 -6.68 13.03 -6.42
N SER A 103 -7.62 12.57 -7.25
CA SER A 103 -7.91 11.13 -7.41
C SER A 103 -6.73 10.37 -8.00
N VAL A 104 -6.08 10.93 -9.02
CA VAL A 104 -4.89 10.33 -9.63
C VAL A 104 -3.72 10.30 -8.64
N VAL A 105 -3.50 11.38 -7.89
CA VAL A 105 -2.45 11.43 -6.87
C VAL A 105 -2.68 10.38 -5.79
N ARG A 106 -3.91 10.20 -5.31
CA ARG A 106 -4.25 9.15 -4.35
C ARG A 106 -4.08 7.76 -4.92
N LEU A 107 -4.50 7.54 -6.17
CA LEU A 107 -4.35 6.24 -6.83
C LEU A 107 -2.87 5.85 -6.94
N VAL A 108 -2.01 6.77 -7.37
CA VAL A 108 -0.56 6.51 -7.49
C VAL A 108 0.08 6.43 -6.10
N GLY A 109 -0.19 7.40 -5.23
CA GLY A 109 0.41 7.52 -3.91
C GLY A 109 0.12 6.34 -2.98
N TYR A 110 -1.10 5.79 -3.04
CA TYR A 110 -1.46 4.59 -2.28
C TYR A 110 -1.23 3.28 -3.07
N GLY A 111 -1.44 3.30 -4.39
CA GLY A 111 -1.36 2.11 -5.23
C GLY A 111 0.06 1.58 -5.38
N THR A 112 1.04 2.45 -5.60
CA THR A 112 2.45 2.04 -5.73
C THR A 112 2.97 1.32 -4.49
N PRO A 113 2.87 1.88 -3.26
CA PRO A 113 3.33 1.16 -2.07
C PRO A 113 2.53 -0.12 -1.81
N SER A 114 1.22 -0.15 -2.11
CA SER A 114 0.41 -1.38 -1.97
C SER A 114 0.91 -2.51 -2.89
N LEU A 115 1.31 -2.20 -4.12
CA LEU A 115 1.87 -3.20 -5.05
C LEU A 115 3.24 -3.71 -4.60
N VAL A 116 4.09 -2.82 -4.07
CA VAL A 116 5.41 -3.20 -3.53
C VAL A 116 5.25 -4.13 -2.33
N SER A 117 4.36 -3.79 -1.38
CA SER A 117 4.07 -4.66 -0.23
C SER A 117 3.47 -6.00 -0.66
N LEU A 118 2.57 -6.01 -1.66
CA LEU A 118 2.03 -7.26 -2.19
C LEU A 118 3.11 -8.14 -2.82
N TYR A 119 4.03 -7.55 -3.57
CA TYR A 119 5.16 -8.28 -4.17
C TYR A 119 6.09 -8.85 -3.09
N ALA A 120 6.44 -8.05 -2.08
CA ALA A 120 7.26 -8.49 -0.96
C ALA A 120 6.60 -9.64 -0.19
N ALA A 121 5.32 -9.52 0.15
CA ALA A 121 4.54 -10.57 0.80
C ALA A 121 4.48 -11.86 -0.04
N THR A 122 4.29 -11.74 -1.36
CA THR A 122 4.28 -12.89 -2.27
C THR A 122 5.65 -13.59 -2.27
N ASN A 123 6.74 -12.83 -2.36
CA ASN A 123 8.09 -13.38 -2.32
C ASN A 123 8.37 -14.08 -0.98
N ASN A 124 7.95 -13.48 0.13
CA ASN A 124 8.08 -14.06 1.47
C ASN A 124 7.32 -15.39 1.57
N VAL A 125 6.11 -15.49 1.02
CA VAL A 125 5.33 -16.74 1.00
C VAL A 125 6.02 -17.82 0.15
N VAL A 126 6.55 -17.46 -1.02
CA VAL A 126 7.30 -18.40 -1.88
C VAL A 126 8.51 -18.96 -1.12
N LEU A 127 9.30 -18.10 -0.48
CA LEU A 127 10.46 -18.51 0.31
C LEU A 127 10.08 -19.46 1.46
N VAL A 128 8.93 -19.23 2.12
CA VAL A 128 8.41 -20.14 3.14
C VAL A 128 8.04 -21.50 2.57
N ILE A 129 7.36 -21.55 1.42
CA ILE A 129 6.99 -22.82 0.81
C ILE A 129 8.24 -23.62 0.42
N GLU A 130 9.27 -22.95 -0.10
CA GLU A 130 10.52 -23.59 -0.52
C GLU A 130 11.40 -24.08 0.65
N HIS A 131 11.36 -23.41 1.79
CA HIS A 131 12.33 -23.63 2.88
C HIS A 131 11.70 -24.03 4.23
N ALA A 132 10.37 -24.10 4.34
CA ALA A 132 9.73 -24.60 5.55
C ALA A 132 9.88 -26.12 5.66
N PRO A 133 10.28 -26.64 6.83
CA PRO A 133 10.53 -28.08 7.04
C PRO A 133 9.26 -28.95 7.00
N LEU A 134 8.08 -28.39 6.74
CA LEU A 134 6.82 -29.13 6.65
C LEU A 134 6.67 -29.95 5.35
N PHE A 135 7.57 -29.75 4.37
CA PHE A 135 7.60 -30.50 3.10
C PHE A 135 8.89 -31.31 2.89
N ALA A 136 9.72 -31.47 3.93
CA ALA A 136 10.94 -32.29 3.91
C ALA A 136 10.73 -33.62 4.66
#